data_AF-A0A8T7GVC3-F1
#
_entry.id   AF-A0A8T7GVC3-F1
#
_cell.length_a   1.000
_cell.length_b   1.000
_cell.length_c   1.000
_cell.angle_alpha   90.00
_cell.angle_beta   90.00
_cell.angle_gamma   90.00
#
_symmetry.space_group_name_H-M   'P 1'
#
loop_
_entity.id
_entity.type
_entity.pdbx_description
1 polymer ?
#
loop_
_entity_poly.entity_id
_entity_poly.type
_entity_poly.pdbx_seq_one_letter_code
_entity_poly.pdbx_strand_id
1 'polypeptide(L)' 'MSRAETEGTLESEATRRGLQGIVEELRRHGIHADVERDPLRGGSDIYIDLNDLDKLDRLCSEKRLSPEAQRLLC' A
#
# COMPACT_ATOMS: atom_id res chain seq x y z
N MET A 1 -7.31 33.78 -18.47
CA MET A 1 -7.09 32.90 -19.64
C MET A 1 -6.72 31.53 -19.12
N SER A 2 -7.46 30.53 -19.59
CA SER A 2 -7.43 29.12 -19.17
C SER A 2 -6.06 28.47 -19.34
N ARG A 3 -5.73 27.54 -18.43
CA ARG A 3 -4.92 26.39 -18.79
C ARG A 3 -5.29 25.20 -17.90
N ALA A 4 -6.16 24.37 -18.46
CA ALA A 4 -6.46 23.04 -17.98
C ALA A 4 -5.47 22.07 -18.63
N GLU A 5 -4.46 21.64 -17.89
CA GLU A 5 -3.54 20.53 -18.19
C GLU A 5 -3.12 20.04 -16.78
N THR A 6 -3.53 18.91 -16.22
CA THR A 6 -3.28 17.55 -16.71
C THR A 6 -4.11 16.59 -15.84
N GLU A 7 -4.97 15.77 -16.43
CA GLU A 7 -5.48 14.54 -15.80
C GLU A 7 -4.33 13.52 -15.72
N GLY A 8 -3.34 13.80 -14.87
CA GLY A 8 -2.54 12.76 -14.25
C GLY A 8 -3.09 12.65 -12.85
N THR A 9 -3.54 11.48 -12.42
CA THR A 9 -3.99 11.24 -11.05
C THR A 9 -2.87 11.70 -10.11
N LEU A 10 -2.98 12.92 -9.59
CA LEU A 10 -2.03 13.47 -8.63
C LEU A 10 -2.33 12.73 -7.34
N GLU A 11 -1.69 11.58 -7.18
CA GLU A 11 -1.67 10.88 -5.91
C GLU A 11 -1.23 11.88 -4.85
N SER A 12 -2.05 12.05 -3.83
CA SER A 12 -1.70 12.95 -2.75
C SER A 12 -0.50 12.40 -2.00
N GLU A 13 0.41 13.26 -1.54
CA GLU A 13 1.51 12.84 -0.68
C GLU A 13 1.01 12.14 0.60
N ALA A 14 -0.22 12.47 1.05
CA ALA A 14 -0.87 11.81 2.17
C ALA A 14 -1.19 10.34 1.87
N THR A 15 -1.67 10.03 0.66
CA THR A 15 -1.93 8.66 0.20
C THR A 15 -0.64 7.83 0.24
N ARG A 16 0.43 8.35 -0.37
CA ARG A 16 1.72 7.65 -0.41
C ARG A 16 2.30 7.41 0.98
N ARG A 17 2.19 8.40 1.88
CA ARG A 17 2.63 8.26 3.29
C ARG A 17 1.80 7.21 4.04
N GLY A 18 0.49 7.13 3.80
CA GLY A 18 -0.37 6.09 4.38
C GLY A 18 0.10 4.69 3.96
N LEU A 19 0.32 4.49 2.65
CA LEU A 19 0.83 3.22 2.12
C LEU A 19 2.21 2.87 2.69
N GLN A 20 3.11 3.86 2.85
CA GLN A 20 4.41 3.65 3.48
C GLN A 20 4.28 3.19 4.93
N GLY A 21 3.37 3.77 5.71
CA GLY A 21 3.12 3.34 7.09
C GLY A 21 2.65 1.88 7.19
N ILE A 22 1.80 1.45 6.25
CA ILE A 22 1.35 0.06 6.15
C ILE A 22 2.53 -0.86 5.80
N VAL A 23 3.38 -0.47 4.84
CA VAL A 23 4.57 -1.25 4.47
C VAL A 23 5.56 -1.38 5.64
N GLU A 24 5.80 -0.32 6.40
CA GLU A 24 6.63 -0.37 7.61
C GLU A 24 6.05 -1.31 8.67
N GLU A 25 4.73 -1.33 8.82
CA GLU A 25 4.05 -2.31 9.68
C GLU A 25 4.25 -3.74 9.20
N LEU A 26 4.01 -4.03 7.93
CA LEU A 26 4.23 -5.36 7.34
C LEU A 26 5.68 -5.84 7.56
N ARG A 27 6.66 -4.96 7.33
CA ARG A 27 8.08 -5.24 7.57
C ARG A 27 8.39 -5.56 9.03
N ARG A 28 7.72 -4.93 9.99
CA ARG A 28 7.85 -5.27 11.43
C ARG A 28 7.34 -6.67 11.76
N HIS A 29 6.40 -7.19 10.97
CA HIS A 29 5.97 -8.59 11.05
C HIS A 29 6.83 -9.54 10.22
N GLY A 30 7.91 -9.03 9.59
CA GLY A 30 8.81 -9.77 8.72
C GLY A 30 8.14 -10.21 7.43
N ILE A 31 7.26 -9.37 6.87
CA ILE A 31 6.74 -9.47 5.50
C ILE A 31 7.55 -8.51 4.62
N HIS A 32 8.05 -9.00 3.51
CA HIS A 32 8.72 -8.18 2.50
C HIS A 32 7.66 -7.49 1.66
N ALA A 33 7.57 -6.17 1.81
CA ALA A 33 6.65 -5.33 1.07
C ALA A 33 7.31 -4.01 0.68
N ASP A 34 6.86 -3.42 -0.41
CA ASP A 34 7.32 -2.14 -0.96
C ASP A 34 6.16 -1.31 -1.50
N VAL A 35 6.32 0.01 -1.50
CA VAL A 35 5.38 0.92 -2.17
C VAL A 35 5.99 1.30 -3.51
N GLU A 36 5.34 0.91 -4.60
CA GLU A 36 5.75 1.28 -5.95
C GLU A 36 4.63 1.98 -6.70
N ARG A 37 5.00 2.81 -7.67
CA ARG A 37 4.03 3.48 -8.54
C ARG A 37 3.57 2.50 -9.60
N ASP A 38 2.27 2.18 -9.62
CA ASP A 38 1.67 1.38 -10.67
C ASP A 38 1.65 2.19 -11.98
N PRO A 39 2.38 1.76 -13.02
CA PRO A 39 2.47 2.47 -14.30
C PRO A 39 1.17 2.43 -15.10
N LEU A 40 0.27 1.49 -14.83
CA LEU A 40 -1.03 1.33 -15.50
C LEU A 40 -2.13 2.16 -14.81
N ARG A 41 -2.07 2.28 -13.48
CA ARG A 41 -3.07 2.99 -12.68
C ARG A 41 -2.67 4.43 -12.33
N GLY A 42 -1.40 4.78 -12.49
CA GLY A 42 -0.87 6.12 -12.27
C GLY A 42 -0.69 6.52 -10.79
N GLY A 43 -1.07 5.65 -9.84
CA GLY A 43 -0.91 5.84 -8.40
C GLY A 43 -0.03 4.77 -7.75
N SER A 44 0.40 4.99 -6.51
CA SER A 44 1.18 4.02 -5.75
C SER A 44 0.32 2.89 -5.21
N ASP A 45 0.89 1.69 -5.16
CA ASP A 45 0.28 0.49 -4.58
C ASP A 45 1.31 -0.26 -3.73
N ILE A 46 0.83 -1.21 -2.92
CA ILE A 46 1.67 -2.05 -2.07
C ILE A 46 1.96 -3.36 -2.79
N TYR A 47 3.24 -3.62 -3.00
CA TYR A 47 3.74 -4.88 -3.54
C TYR A 47 4.24 -5.74 -2.40
N ILE A 48 3.77 -6.98 -2.33
CA ILE A 48 4.12 -7.94 -1.28
C ILE A 48 4.78 -9.14 -1.95
N ASP A 49 5.87 -9.64 -1.35
CA ASP A 49 6.53 -10.85 -1.82
C ASP A 49 5.56 -12.04 -1.74
N LEU A 50 5.46 -12.80 -2.83
CA LEU A 50 4.55 -13.94 -2.94
C LEU A 50 4.81 -15.00 -1.86
N ASN A 51 6.05 -15.13 -1.39
CA ASN A 51 6.41 -16.08 -0.33
C ASN A 51 5.85 -15.69 1.05
N ASP A 52 5.45 -14.43 1.23
CA ASP A 52 4.93 -13.90 2.49
C ASP A 52 3.40 -13.82 2.54
N LEU A 53 2.69 -14.22 1.46
CA LEU A 53 1.22 -14.17 1.41
C LEU A 53 0.55 -15.04 2.49
N ASP A 54 1.05 -16.26 2.72
CA ASP A 54 0.54 -17.13 3.81
C ASP A 54 0.68 -16.48 5.19
N LYS A 55 1.72 -15.67 5.37
CA LYS A 55 1.97 -14.94 6.62
C LYS A 55 1.01 -13.75 6.74
N LEU A 56 0.80 -13.03 5.64
CA LEU A 56 -0.19 -11.95 5.56
C LEU A 56 -1.59 -12.46 5.92
N ASP A 57 -2.02 -13.56 5.31
CA ASP A 57 -3.33 -14.18 5.56
C ASP A 57 -3.53 -14.56 7.03
N ARG A 58 -2.47 -15.06 7.68
CA ARG A 58 -2.49 -15.33 9.13
C ARG A 58 -2.63 -14.05 9.95
N LEU A 59 -1.87 -13.00 9.64
CA LEU A 59 -1.98 -11.72 10.35
C LEU A 59 -3.37 -11.08 10.16
N CYS A 60 -3.93 -11.19 8.96
CA CYS A 60 -5.29 -10.77 8.64
C CYS A 60 -6.31 -11.54 9.50
N SER A 61 -6.22 -12.87 9.53
CA SER A 61 -7.12 -13.72 10.31
C SER A 61 -7.02 -13.47 11.82
N GLU A 62 -5.81 -13.26 12.32
CA GLU A 62 -5.53 -12.97 13.74
C GLU A 62 -5.83 -11.51 14.13
N LYS A 63 -6.20 -10.64 13.17
CA LYS A 63 -6.40 -9.20 13.35
C LYS A 63 -5.21 -8.50 14.01
N ARG A 64 -4.01 -8.84 13.56
CA ARG A 64 -2.74 -8.34 14.11
C ARG A 64 -2.17 -7.15 13.37
N LEU A 65 -2.82 -6.71 12.30
CA LEU A 65 -2.49 -5.49 11.57
C LEU A 65 -3.28 -4.31 12.12
N SER A 66 -2.79 -3.10 11.87
CA SER A 66 -3.52 -1.86 12.15
C SER A 66 -4.86 -1.84 11.40
N PRO A 67 -5.87 -1.11 11.91
CA PRO A 67 -7.16 -1.03 11.24
C PRO A 67 -7.08 -0.55 9.78
N GLU A 68 -6.09 0.29 9.46
CA GLU A 68 -5.87 0.80 8.11
C GLU A 68 -5.31 -0.29 7.19
N ALA A 69 -4.24 -0.97 7.62
CA ALA A 69 -3.66 -2.10 6.91
C ALA A 69 -4.67 -3.24 6.72
N GLN A 70 -5.44 -3.54 7.77
CA GLN A 70 -6.48 -4.57 7.75
C GLN A 70 -7.58 -4.27 6.73
N ARG A 71 -8.00 -3.00 6.60
CA ARG A 71 -9.00 -2.57 5.62
C ARG A 71 -8.50 -2.68 4.18
N LEU A 72 -7.20 -2.50 3.98
CA LEU A 72 -6.59 -2.46 2.66
C LEU A 72 -6.20 -3.85 2.14
N LEU A 73 -5.80 -4.77 3.04
CA LEU A 73 -5.08 -5.99 2.65
C LEU A 73 -5.83 -7.32 2.86
N CYS A 74 -6.97 -7.37 3.58
CA CYS A 74 -7.52 -8.63 4.13
C CYS A 74 -8.87 -9.14 3.56
#